data_AF-A0A940CM63-F1
#
_entry.id   AF-A0A940CM63-F1
#
_cell.length_a   1.000
_cell.length_b   1.000
_cell.length_c   1.000
_cell.angle_alpha   90.00
_cell.angle_beta   90.00
_cell.angle_gamma   90.00
#
_symmetry.space_group_name_H-M   'P 1'
#
loop_
_entity.id
_entity.type
_entity.pdbx_description
1 polymer ?
#
loop_
_entity_poly.entity_id
_entity_poly.type
_entity_poly.pdbx_seq_one_letter_code
_entity_poly.pdbx_strand_id
1 'polypeptide(L)' 'AKKATIAIQSHQGNFLCRGGKNICLEGSAKPRTVVVEFPSFDLAKQAYDSSVYREALNILKGSVKRNLQIIEGV' A
#
# COMPACT_ATOMS: atom_id res chain seq x y z
N ALA A 1 -8.37 7.90 1.15
CA ALA A 1 -8.07 6.47 0.85
C ALA A 1 -8.65 5.96 -0.48
N LYS A 2 -9.80 6.46 -0.96
CA LYS A 2 -10.50 5.97 -2.16
C LYS A 2 -9.64 5.92 -3.44
N LYS A 3 -8.89 6.99 -3.74
CA LYS A 3 -7.99 7.06 -4.92
C LYS A 3 -6.91 5.98 -4.94
N ALA A 4 -6.25 5.74 -3.81
CA ALA A 4 -5.25 4.68 -3.69
C ALA A 4 -5.86 3.28 -3.90
N THR A 5 -7.09 3.04 -3.41
CA THR A 5 -7.79 1.77 -3.66
C THR A 5 -8.01 1.55 -5.15
N ILE A 6 -8.47 2.58 -5.87
CA ILE A 6 -8.75 2.49 -7.31
C ILE A 6 -7.46 2.16 -8.06
N ALA A 7 -6.37 2.90 -7.81
CA ALA A 7 -5.09 2.64 -8.44
C ALA A 7 -4.59 1.21 -8.21
N ILE A 8 -4.71 0.71 -6.98
CA ILE A 8 -4.31 -0.65 -6.62
C ILE A 8 -5.16 -1.69 -7.35
N GLN A 9 -6.49 -1.55 -7.34
CA GLN A 9 -7.40 -2.49 -7.99
C GLN A 9 -7.26 -2.49 -9.52
N SER A 10 -7.03 -1.33 -10.14
CA SER A 10 -6.79 -1.22 -11.58
C SER A 10 -5.53 -1.96 -12.05
N HIS A 11 -4.59 -2.24 -11.15
CA HIS A 11 -3.37 -3.00 -11.43
C HIS A 11 -3.41 -4.40 -10.80
N GLN A 12 -4.61 -4.95 -10.60
CA GLN A 12 -4.83 -6.32 -10.09
C GLN A 12 -4.34 -6.54 -8.65
N GLY A 13 -4.20 -5.47 -7.87
CA GLY A 13 -3.81 -5.58 -6.47
C GLY A 13 -4.94 -6.16 -5.61
N ASN A 14 -4.63 -7.23 -4.88
CA ASN A 14 -5.51 -7.89 -3.94
C ASN A 14 -5.14 -7.51 -2.50
N PHE A 15 -6.08 -6.95 -1.74
CA PHE A 15 -5.82 -6.55 -0.35
C PHE A 15 -5.87 -7.77 0.57
N LEU A 16 -4.71 -8.17 1.11
CA LEU A 16 -4.64 -9.23 2.12
C LEU A 16 -4.94 -8.69 3.52
N CYS A 17 -4.51 -7.45 3.84
CA CYS A 17 -4.87 -6.80 5.09
C CYS A 17 -5.00 -5.28 4.92
N ARG A 18 -5.85 -4.65 5.75
CA ARG A 18 -6.13 -3.21 5.63
C ARG A 18 -6.39 -2.51 6.97
N GLY A 19 -5.46 -2.64 7.90
CA GLY A 19 -5.56 -2.02 9.23
C GLY A 19 -6.50 -2.76 10.18
N GLY A 20 -6.57 -4.09 10.04
CA GLY A 20 -7.28 -4.95 10.99
C GLY A 20 -6.52 -5.08 12.32
N LYS A 21 -7.06 -5.94 13.20
CA LYS A 21 -6.41 -6.27 14.48
C LYS A 21 -4.99 -6.77 14.22
N ASN A 22 -4.03 -6.25 14.96
CA ASN A 22 -2.64 -6.65 14.90
C ASN A 22 -2.04 -6.68 16.31
N ILE A 23 -1.02 -7.51 16.48
CA ILE A 23 -0.21 -7.60 17.69
C ILE A 23 1.23 -7.42 17.23
N CYS A 24 1.95 -6.46 17.82
CA CYS A 24 3.38 -6.29 17.56
C CYS A 24 4.15 -7.18 18.54
N LEU A 25 4.74 -8.26 18.05
CA LEU A 25 5.49 -9.18 18.89
C LEU A 25 6.88 -8.61 19.24
N GLU A 26 7.52 -7.94 18.29
CA GLU A 26 8.86 -7.36 18.44
C GLU A 26 8.95 -6.01 17.70
N GLY A 27 9.86 -5.14 18.14
CA GLY A 27 10.13 -3.84 17.51
C GLY A 27 9.08 -2.76 17.79
N SER A 28 8.93 -1.81 16.84
CA SER A 28 8.00 -0.68 17.00
C SER A 28 6.65 -0.96 16.36
N ALA A 29 5.60 -0.93 17.18
CA ALA A 29 4.22 -1.06 16.72
C ALA A 29 3.87 0.00 15.66
N LYS A 30 3.20 -0.44 14.59
CA LYS A 30 2.62 0.45 13.59
C LYS A 30 1.10 0.45 13.76
N PRO A 31 0.47 1.63 13.93
CA PRO A 31 -0.98 1.70 14.21
C PRO A 31 -1.84 1.21 13.05
N ARG A 32 -1.31 1.18 11.83
CA ARG A 32 -2.02 0.69 10.64
C ARG A 32 -1.07 0.02 9.65
N THR A 33 -1.35 -1.25 9.35
CA THR A 33 -0.62 -2.04 8.34
C THR A 33 -1.56 -2.38 7.18
N VAL A 34 -1.05 -2.27 5.96
CA VAL A 34 -1.76 -2.67 4.74
C VAL A 34 -0.82 -3.56 3.95
N VAL A 35 -1.30 -4.73 3.55
CA VAL A 35 -0.58 -5.67 2.70
C VAL A 35 -1.44 -5.91 1.46
N VAL A 36 -0.81 -5.77 0.31
CA VAL A 36 -1.43 -5.95 -1.00
C VAL A 36 -0.58 -6.91 -1.79
N GLU A 37 -1.19 -7.97 -2.27
CA GLU A 37 -0.60 -8.93 -3.17
C GLU A 37 -0.84 -8.47 -4.62
N PHE A 38 0.18 -8.60 -5.46
CA PHE A 38 0.09 -8.36 -6.88
C PHE A 38 0.60 -9.61 -7.62
N PRO A 39 0.09 -9.89 -8.84
CA PRO A 39 0.56 -11.03 -9.63
C PRO A 39 2.04 -10.94 -10.03
N SER A 40 2.63 -9.73 -10.04
CA SER A 40 4.05 -9.52 -10.29
C SER A 40 4.58 -8.27 -9.60
N PHE A 41 5.90 -8.22 -9.40
CA PHE A 41 6.60 -7.04 -8.88
C PHE A 41 6.39 -5.82 -9.76
N ASP A 42 6.43 -6.00 -11.09
CA ASP A 42 6.25 -4.91 -12.05
C ASP A 42 4.85 -4.31 -11.99
N LEU A 43 3.80 -5.12 -11.79
CA LEU A 43 2.44 -4.61 -11.61
C LEU A 43 2.31 -3.78 -10.34
N ALA A 44 2.93 -4.22 -9.24
CA ALA A 44 2.97 -3.44 -8.00
C ALA A 44 3.68 -2.09 -8.21
N LYS A 45 4.79 -2.09 -8.96
CA LYS A 45 5.53 -0.87 -9.31
C LYS A 45 4.71 0.07 -10.20
N GLN A 46 4.06 -0.45 -11.23
CA GLN A 46 3.16 0.33 -12.10
C GLN A 46 2.00 0.94 -11.31
N ALA A 47 1.41 0.17 -10.39
CA ALA A 47 0.35 0.68 -9.51
C ALA A 47 0.81 1.89 -8.70
N TYR A 48 2.02 1.82 -8.12
CA TYR A 48 2.62 2.92 -7.36
C TYR A 48 2.97 4.14 -8.24
N ASP A 49 3.52 3.89 -9.44
CA ASP A 49 3.93 4.93 -10.38
C ASP A 49 2.75 5.62 -11.08
N SER A 50 1.55 5.03 -11.04
CA SER A 50 0.34 5.57 -11.68
C SER A 50 -0.02 6.98 -11.21
N SER A 51 -0.55 7.79 -12.13
CA SER A 51 -1.01 9.16 -11.85
C SER A 51 -2.06 9.19 -10.74
N VAL A 52 -2.98 8.24 -10.74
CA VAL A 52 -4.04 8.10 -9.73
C VAL A 52 -3.46 7.84 -8.34
N TYR A 53 -2.41 7.02 -8.24
CA TYR A 53 -1.74 6.77 -6.97
C TYR A 53 -0.95 8.00 -6.51
N ARG A 54 -0.27 8.71 -7.41
CA ARG A 54 0.41 9.98 -7.10
C ARG A 54 -0.55 11.06 -6.59
N GLU A 55 -1.73 11.17 -7.16
CA GLU A 55 -2.78 12.05 -6.63
C GLU A 55 -3.19 11.66 -5.21
N ALA A 56 -3.30 10.35 -4.93
CA ALA A 56 -3.58 9.87 -3.59
C ALA A 56 -2.46 10.25 -2.60
N LEU A 57 -1.20 10.19 -3.03
CA LEU A 57 -0.05 10.62 -2.22
C LEU A 57 -0.07 12.13 -1.94
N ASN A 58 -0.44 12.95 -2.93
CA ASN A 58 -0.52 14.40 -2.75
C ASN A 58 -1.54 14.81 -1.69
N ILE A 59 -2.68 14.12 -1.60
CA ILE A 59 -3.68 14.35 -0.54
C ILE A 59 -3.11 14.05 0.86
N LEU A 60 -2.12 13.17 0.94
CA LEU A 60 -1.53 12.69 2.19
C LEU A 60 -0.25 13.45 2.57
N LYS A 61 0.25 14.32 1.69
CA LYS A 61 1.52 15.03 1.87
C LYS A 61 1.48 15.90 3.12
N GLY A 62 2.42 15.68 4.04
CA GLY A 62 2.53 16.42 5.31
C GLY A 62 1.64 15.91 6.45
N SER A 63 0.64 15.07 6.16
CA SER A 63 -0.34 14.64 7.16
C SER A 63 -0.03 13.29 7.81
N VAL A 64 0.84 12.48 7.20
CA VAL A 64 1.13 11.11 7.67
C VAL A 64 2.60 10.74 7.49
N LYS A 65 3.16 10.01 8.46
CA LYS A 65 4.43 9.30 8.33
C LYS A 65 4.14 7.84 7.98
N ARG A 66 4.75 7.32 6.92
CA ARG A 66 4.49 5.98 6.39
C ARG A 66 5.78 5.31 5.98
N ASN A 67 5.84 4.00 6.17
CA ASN A 67 6.82 3.14 5.54
C ASN A 67 6.09 2.36 4.44
N LEU A 68 6.60 2.40 3.21
CA LEU A 68 6.00 1.73 2.06
C LEU A 68 7.12 1.07 1.28
N GLN A 69 6.94 -0.21 0.99
CA GLN A 69 7.91 -1.06 0.31
C GLN A 69 7.16 -1.94 -0.68
N ILE A 70 7.83 -2.24 -1.81
CA ILE A 70 7.43 -3.29 -2.74
C ILE A 70 8.50 -4.37 -2.58
N ILE A 71 8.06 -5.61 -2.34
CA ILE A 71 8.93 -6.74 -2.03
C ILE A 71 8.57 -7.84 -3.02
N GLU A 72 9.58 -8.41 -3.67
CA GLU A 72 9.40 -9.57 -4.54
C GLU A 72 9.14 -10.82 -3.69
N GLY A 73 8.15 -11.62 -4.10
CA GLY A 73 7.88 -12.92 -3.49
C GLY A 73 8.94 -13.96 -3.84
N VAL A 74 8.95 -15.08 -3.11
CA VAL A 74 9.80 -16.24 -3.42
C VAL A 74 9.16 -17.10 -4.50
#